data_AF-A0A378F2T8-F1
#
_entry.id   AF-A0A378F2T8-F1
#
_cell.length_a   1.000
_cell.length_b   1.000
_cell.length_c   1.000
_cell.angle_alpha   90.00
_cell.angle_beta   90.00
_cell.angle_gamma   90.00
#
_symmetry.space_group_name_H-M   'P 1'
#
loop_
_entity.id
_entity.type
_entity.pdbx_description
1 polymer ?
#
loop_
_entity_poly.entity_id
_entity_poly.type
_entity_poly.pdbx_seq_one_letter_code
_entity_poly.pdbx_strand_id
1 'polypeptide(L)'
;MAQWGEAHRVAIAIDNLILDALSILLFYQELDALYHQRSLPTVPAVQFRDALLARLPQQAQREAAWDWWRPRLDHLPLAPQLPLARQPEAISVPKFTRREYWLDSDRWQQLMRKARQHGVTPSAVMLNAFATVLRRWSHQPDLPSI
;
A
#
# COMPACT_ATOMS: atom_id res chain seq x y z
N MET A 1 1.04 -20.91 40.62
CA MET A 1 0.86 -19.47 40.36
C MET A 1 1.70 -19.12 39.15
N ALA A 2 1.10 -18.69 38.03
CA ALA A 2 1.85 -18.36 36.82
C ALA A 2 2.55 -17.00 37.00
N GLN A 3 3.88 -17.02 37.07
CA GLN A 3 4.71 -15.81 37.04
C GLN A 3 4.72 -15.28 35.60
N TRP A 4 3.95 -14.23 35.34
CA TRP A 4 4.14 -13.44 34.13
C TRP A 4 5.41 -12.62 34.36
N GLY A 5 6.47 -12.87 33.59
CA GLY A 5 7.69 -12.05 33.62
C GLY A 5 7.40 -10.59 33.29
N GLU A 6 8.37 -9.70 33.50
CA GLU A 6 8.24 -8.28 33.13
C GLU A 6 7.87 -8.15 31.64
N ALA A 7 6.71 -7.56 31.37
CA ALA A 7 6.24 -7.32 30.02
C ALA A 7 6.76 -5.97 29.54
N HIS A 8 7.62 -5.97 28.52
CA HIS A 8 8.08 -4.75 27.86
C HIS A 8 7.24 -4.45 26.61
N ARG A 9 6.93 -3.18 26.38
CA ARG A 9 6.27 -2.69 25.17
C ARG A 9 7.24 -1.83 24.38
N VAL A 10 7.46 -2.19 23.13
CA VAL A 10 8.25 -1.39 22.18
C VAL A 10 7.29 -0.72 21.20
N ALA A 11 7.48 0.58 20.98
CA ALA A 11 6.76 1.35 19.98
C ALA A 11 7.77 1.91 18.96
N ILE A 12 7.52 1.65 17.68
CA ILE A 12 8.35 2.12 16.57
C ILE A 12 7.47 3.02 15.69
N ALA A 13 7.89 4.27 15.53
CA ALA A 13 7.24 5.24 14.67
C ALA A 13 8.21 5.66 13.56
N ILE A 14 7.76 5.52 12.31
CA ILE A 14 8.54 5.84 11.12
C ILE A 14 7.69 6.76 10.25
N ASP A 15 8.31 7.83 9.76
CA ASP A 15 7.67 8.73 8.80
C ASP A 15 7.80 8.19 7.37
N ASN A 16 6.67 8.11 6.65
CA ASN A 16 6.63 7.62 5.26
C ASN A 16 7.32 8.56 4.25
N LEU A 17 7.70 9.78 4.65
CA LEU A 17 8.58 10.65 3.87
C LEU A 17 10.02 10.11 3.78
N ILE A 18 10.42 9.26 4.74
CA ILE A 18 11.78 8.72 4.82
C ILE A 18 11.83 7.31 4.25
N LEU A 19 10.90 6.44 4.66
CA LEU A 19 10.85 5.04 4.23
C LEU A 19 9.48 4.72 3.61
N ASP A 20 9.48 4.17 2.40
CA ASP A 20 8.28 3.60 1.81
C ASP A 20 7.95 2.23 2.43
N ALA A 21 6.82 1.64 2.01
CA ALA A 21 6.35 0.36 2.57
C ALA A 21 7.37 -0.78 2.43
N LEU A 22 8.13 -0.83 1.32
CA LEU A 22 9.13 -1.86 1.09
C LEU A 22 10.36 -1.64 2.00
N SER A 23 10.79 -0.39 2.12
CA SER A 23 11.91 0.01 2.97
C SER A 23 11.60 -0.24 4.45
N ILE A 24 10.36 -0.02 4.89
CA ILE A 24 9.90 -0.37 6.25
C ILE A 24 9.94 -1.89 6.47
N LEU A 25 9.54 -2.69 5.48
CA LEU A 25 9.63 -4.15 5.58
C LEU A 25 11.08 -4.62 5.73
N LEU A 26 12.00 -4.08 4.93
CA LEU A 26 13.43 -4.36 5.04
C LEU A 26 13.98 -3.96 6.42
N PHE A 27 13.62 -2.77 6.91
CA PHE A 27 14.00 -2.33 8.25
C PHE A 27 13.57 -3.34 9.33
N TYR A 28 12.34 -3.85 9.29
CA TYR A 28 11.89 -4.85 10.26
C TYR A 28 12.62 -6.19 10.11
N GLN A 29 12.93 -6.61 8.88
CA GLN A 29 13.70 -7.84 8.63
C GLN A 29 15.13 -7.74 9.17
N GLU A 30 15.80 -6.59 8.97
CA GLU A 30 17.14 -6.34 9.48
C GLU A 30 17.15 -6.20 11.00
N LEU A 31 16.15 -5.52 11.58
CA LEU A 31 15.99 -5.43 13.03
C LEU A 31 15.79 -6.81 13.67
N ASP A 32 14.96 -7.66 13.07
CA ASP A 32 14.74 -9.04 13.51
C ASP A 32 16.02 -9.89 13.41
N ALA A 33 16.79 -9.72 12.33
CA ALA A 33 18.08 -10.38 12.16
C ALA A 33 19.08 -9.98 13.25
N LEU A 34 19.27 -8.66 13.47
CA LEU A 34 20.16 -8.15 14.51
C LEU A 34 19.73 -8.59 15.91
N TYR A 35 18.44 -8.56 16.21
CA TYR A 35 17.90 -8.99 17.50
C TYR A 35 18.25 -10.46 17.79
N HIS A 36 18.23 -11.30 16.76
CA HIS A 36 18.59 -12.72 16.84
C HIS A 36 20.08 -12.99 16.52
N GLN A 37 20.94 -11.96 16.51
CA GLN A 37 22.38 -12.06 16.26
C GLN A 37 22.74 -12.73 14.92
N ARG A 38 21.87 -12.59 13.92
CA ARG A 38 22.11 -13.02 12.53
C ARG A 38 22.85 -11.93 11.78
N SER A 39 23.62 -12.32 10.77
CA SER A 39 24.30 -11.39 9.87
C SER A 39 23.30 -10.63 9.00
N LEU A 40 23.54 -9.33 8.82
CA LEU A 40 22.81 -8.53 7.85
C LEU A 40 23.27 -8.82 6.41
N PRO A 41 22.40 -8.57 5.41
CA PRO A 41 22.83 -8.53 4.03
C PRO A 41 23.88 -7.42 3.82
N THR A 42 24.73 -7.58 2.82
CA THR A 42 25.68 -6.52 2.43
C THR A 42 24.91 -5.27 2.02
N VAL A 43 25.36 -4.12 2.51
CA VAL A 43 24.80 -2.82 2.15
C VAL A 43 24.81 -2.67 0.61
N PRO A 44 23.68 -2.32 -0.02
CA PRO A 44 23.63 -2.15 -1.47
C PRO A 44 24.65 -1.13 -1.96
N ALA A 45 25.34 -1.43 -3.06
CA ALA A 45 26.31 -0.50 -3.67
C ALA A 45 25.66 0.79 -4.18
N VAL A 46 24.37 0.75 -4.51
CA VAL A 46 23.57 1.90 -4.93
C VAL A 46 22.65 2.30 -3.79
N GLN A 47 22.79 3.54 -3.33
CA GLN A 47 21.95 4.12 -2.28
C GLN A 47 20.78 4.90 -2.89
N PHE A 48 19.76 5.21 -2.08
CA PHE A 48 18.59 5.98 -2.52
C PHE A 48 18.96 7.29 -3.21
N ARG A 49 19.96 8.01 -2.67
CA ARG A 49 20.50 9.24 -3.27
C ARG A 49 21.04 9.00 -4.68
N ASP A 50 21.79 7.93 -4.88
CA ASP A 50 22.39 7.60 -6.18
C ASP A 50 21.29 7.28 -7.19
N ALA A 51 20.27 6.52 -6.77
CA ALA A 51 19.10 6.26 -7.59
C ALA A 51 18.33 7.55 -7.96
N LEU A 52 18.19 8.50 -7.03
CA LEU A 52 17.53 9.78 -7.28
C LEU A 52 18.30 10.62 -8.31
N LEU A 53 19.63 10.71 -8.16
CA LEU A 53 20.49 11.45 -9.09
C LEU A 53 20.54 10.79 -10.47
N ALA A 54 20.51 9.45 -10.53
CA ALA A 54 20.55 8.70 -11.78
C ALA A 54 19.20 8.62 -12.51
N ARG A 55 18.07 8.79 -11.80
CA ARG A 55 16.70 8.60 -12.33
C ARG A 55 15.89 9.88 -12.46
N LEU A 56 16.52 11.06 -12.57
CA LEU A 56 15.75 12.23 -13.03
C LEU A 56 15.16 11.88 -14.39
N PRO A 57 13.82 11.74 -14.52
CA PRO A 57 13.23 11.26 -15.76
C PRO A 57 13.61 12.22 -16.87
N GLN A 58 14.04 11.69 -18.00
CA GLN A 58 14.40 12.53 -19.14
C GLN A 58 13.19 13.41 -19.50
N GLN A 59 13.43 14.62 -19.99
CA GLN A 59 12.36 15.56 -20.33
C GLN A 59 11.29 14.91 -21.22
N ALA A 60 11.71 14.16 -22.24
CA ALA A 60 10.81 13.43 -23.13
C ALA A 60 9.92 12.38 -22.42
N GLN A 61 10.44 11.68 -21.39
CA GLN A 61 9.63 10.72 -20.62
C GLN A 61 8.58 11.42 -19.77
N ARG A 62 8.93 12.58 -19.18
CA ARG A 62 7.96 13.39 -18.43
C ARG A 62 6.88 13.95 -19.33
N GLU A 63 7.27 14.46 -20.50
CA GLU A 63 6.33 15.00 -21.49
C GLU A 63 5.40 13.91 -22.02
N ALA A 64 5.92 12.73 -22.38
CA ALA A 64 5.10 11.61 -22.82
C ALA A 64 4.11 11.14 -21.73
N ALA A 65 4.54 11.05 -20.47
CA ALA A 65 3.65 10.73 -19.36
C ALA A 65 2.58 11.80 -19.16
N TRP A 66 2.95 13.08 -19.27
CA TRP A 66 2.03 14.19 -19.17
C TRP A 66 1.00 14.20 -20.29
N ASP A 67 1.42 14.02 -21.55
CA ASP A 67 0.52 13.96 -22.69
C ASP A 67 -0.42 12.76 -22.63
N TRP A 68 -0.01 11.67 -21.98
CA TRP A 68 -0.88 10.53 -21.72
C TRP A 68 -1.92 10.82 -20.63
N TRP A 69 -1.52 11.42 -19.50
CA TRP A 69 -2.42 11.67 -18.37
C TRP A 69 -3.35 12.87 -18.58
N ARG A 70 -2.84 13.98 -19.13
CA ARG A 70 -3.56 15.26 -19.28
C ARG A 70 -4.97 15.10 -19.87
N PRO A 71 -5.17 14.48 -21.05
CA PRO A 71 -6.51 14.36 -21.63
C PRO A 71 -7.45 13.42 -20.84
N ARG A 72 -6.93 12.59 -19.92
CA ARG A 72 -7.74 11.68 -19.10
C ARG A 72 -8.25 12.35 -17.83
N LEU A 73 -7.57 13.38 -17.32
CA LEU A 73 -7.92 14.04 -16.06
C LEU A 73 -9.35 14.59 -16.08
N ASP A 74 -9.77 15.18 -17.19
CA ASP A 74 -11.11 15.76 -17.36
C ASP A 74 -12.23 14.69 -17.43
N HIS A 75 -11.86 13.42 -17.59
CA HIS A 75 -12.79 12.29 -17.71
C HIS A 75 -12.71 11.32 -16.54
N LEU A 76 -11.88 11.61 -15.53
CA LEU A 76 -11.83 10.78 -14.33
C LEU A 76 -13.15 10.91 -13.56
N PRO A 77 -13.73 9.80 -13.08
CA PRO A 77 -14.91 9.87 -12.23
C PRO A 77 -14.57 10.60 -10.93
N LEU A 78 -15.59 11.19 -10.31
CA LEU A 78 -15.46 11.73 -8.96
C LEU A 78 -15.15 10.60 -7.96
N ALA A 79 -14.65 10.99 -6.80
CA ALA A 79 -14.40 10.05 -5.72
C ALA A 79 -15.69 9.30 -5.33
N PRO A 80 -15.59 8.02 -4.91
CA PRO A 80 -16.71 7.25 -4.37
C PRO A 80 -17.47 8.02 -3.29
N GLN A 81 -18.78 8.23 -3.46
CA GLN A 81 -19.64 8.89 -2.48
C GLN A 81 -20.15 7.89 -1.44
N LEU A 82 -19.32 7.58 -0.46
CA LEU A 82 -19.66 6.68 0.64
C LEU A 82 -20.57 7.39 1.68
N PRO A 83 -21.42 6.66 2.43
CA PRO A 83 -22.17 7.21 3.54
C PRO A 83 -21.21 7.60 4.68
N LEU A 84 -20.96 8.89 4.83
CA LEU A 84 -20.06 9.41 5.86
C LEU A 84 -20.81 9.75 7.14
N ALA A 85 -20.22 9.38 8.28
CA ALA A 85 -20.71 9.83 9.59
C ALA A 85 -20.44 11.32 9.84
N ARG A 86 -19.41 11.88 9.20
CA ARG A 86 -19.02 13.30 9.26
C ARG A 86 -18.32 13.69 7.97
N GLN A 87 -18.59 14.91 7.48
CA GLN A 87 -17.89 15.45 6.33
C GLN A 87 -16.40 15.71 6.64
N PRO A 88 -15.46 15.42 5.71
CA PRO A 88 -14.03 15.56 5.96
C PRO A 88 -13.61 16.98 6.35
N GLU A 89 -14.23 18.00 5.77
CA GLU A 89 -13.92 19.42 6.02
C GLU A 89 -14.21 19.84 7.46
N ALA A 90 -15.10 19.11 8.14
CA ALA A 90 -15.41 19.35 9.54
C ALA A 90 -14.35 18.73 10.48
N ILE A 91 -13.39 17.93 9.99
CA ILE A 91 -12.39 17.24 10.81
C ILE A 91 -11.16 18.14 11.00
N SER A 92 -10.92 18.60 12.23
CA SER A 92 -9.76 19.44 12.56
C SER A 92 -8.47 18.63 12.81
N VAL A 93 -8.59 17.45 13.42
CA VAL A 93 -7.46 16.56 13.70
C VAL A 93 -7.82 15.16 13.20
N PRO A 94 -7.15 14.64 12.15
CA PRO A 94 -7.43 13.30 11.65
C PRO A 94 -6.98 12.26 12.68
N LYS A 95 -7.82 11.26 12.92
CA LYS A 95 -7.52 10.09 13.75
C LYS A 95 -7.77 8.83 12.95
N PHE A 96 -6.82 7.90 13.03
CA PHE A 96 -6.88 6.64 12.29
C PHE A 96 -7.12 5.48 13.25
N THR A 97 -7.92 4.52 12.81
CA THR A 97 -8.11 3.24 13.50
C THR A 97 -7.80 2.13 12.52
N ARG A 98 -6.84 1.26 12.85
CA ARG A 98 -6.50 0.12 12.02
C ARG A 98 -7.58 -0.95 12.14
N ARG A 99 -8.05 -1.43 10.99
CA ARG A 99 -8.90 -2.61 10.84
C ARG A 99 -8.22 -3.53 9.85
N GLU A 100 -8.06 -4.79 10.22
CA GLU A 100 -7.38 -5.78 9.41
C GLU A 100 -8.17 -7.08 9.37
N TYR A 101 -8.03 -7.80 8.27
CA TYR A 101 -8.60 -9.11 8.07
C TYR A 101 -7.61 -9.95 7.29
N TRP A 102 -7.44 -11.20 7.71
CA TRP A 102 -6.54 -12.15 7.07
C TRP A 102 -7.35 -13.21 6.36
N LEU A 103 -7.07 -13.40 5.07
CA LEU A 103 -7.55 -14.57 4.35
C LEU A 103 -6.60 -15.73 4.67
N ASP A 104 -7.13 -16.90 5.03
CA ASP A 104 -6.30 -18.08 5.24
C ASP A 104 -5.53 -18.46 3.97
N SER A 105 -4.40 -19.15 4.18
CA SER A 105 -3.47 -19.51 3.11
C SER A 105 -4.14 -20.32 2.00
N ASP A 106 -5.05 -21.21 2.34
CA ASP A 106 -5.65 -22.14 1.40
C ASP A 106 -6.61 -21.40 0.46
N ARG A 107 -7.47 -20.52 1.02
CA ARG A 107 -8.34 -19.66 0.22
C ARG A 107 -7.54 -18.67 -0.62
N TRP A 108 -6.47 -18.10 -0.07
CA TRP A 108 -5.58 -17.20 -0.83
C TRP A 108 -4.96 -17.93 -2.03
N GLN A 109 -4.38 -19.10 -1.81
CA GLN A 109 -3.78 -19.89 -2.88
C GLN A 109 -4.82 -20.34 -3.93
N GLN A 110 -6.03 -20.72 -3.51
CA GLN A 110 -7.12 -21.05 -4.43
C GLN A 110 -7.49 -19.85 -5.31
N LEU A 111 -7.61 -18.66 -4.73
CA LEU A 111 -7.87 -17.42 -5.47
C LEU A 111 -6.75 -17.11 -6.47
N MET A 112 -5.48 -17.23 -6.04
CA MET A 112 -4.33 -16.95 -6.89
C MET A 112 -4.18 -17.95 -8.05
N ARG A 113 -4.55 -19.22 -7.85
CA ARG A 113 -4.60 -20.21 -8.95
C ARG A 113 -5.62 -19.79 -10.02
N LYS A 114 -6.80 -19.35 -9.62
CA LYS A 114 -7.82 -18.84 -10.55
C LYS A 114 -7.36 -17.57 -11.26
N ALA A 115 -6.80 -16.62 -10.52
CA ALA A 115 -6.25 -15.38 -11.09
C ALA A 115 -5.24 -15.68 -12.20
N ARG A 116 -4.31 -16.62 -11.94
CA ARG A 116 -3.30 -17.06 -12.91
C ARG A 116 -3.91 -17.71 -14.15
N GLN A 117 -4.96 -18.51 -14.00
CA GLN A 117 -5.67 -19.12 -15.14
C GLN A 117 -6.29 -18.05 -16.06
N HIS A 118 -6.64 -16.88 -15.52
CA HIS A 118 -7.17 -15.75 -16.27
C HIS A 118 -6.10 -14.72 -16.68
N GLY A 119 -4.82 -14.95 -16.40
CA GLY A 119 -3.75 -13.99 -16.71
C GLY A 119 -3.80 -12.70 -15.90
N VAL A 120 -4.49 -12.68 -14.75
CA VAL A 120 -4.69 -11.49 -13.92
C VAL A 120 -3.71 -11.52 -12.73
N THR A 121 -3.15 -10.36 -12.39
CA THR A 121 -2.23 -10.22 -11.26
C THR A 121 -2.98 -10.24 -9.92
N PRO A 122 -2.33 -10.68 -8.81
CA PRO A 122 -2.92 -10.60 -7.47
C PRO A 122 -3.42 -9.20 -7.12
N SER A 123 -2.63 -8.17 -7.44
CA SER A 123 -2.98 -6.77 -7.17
C SER A 123 -4.23 -6.33 -7.93
N ALA A 124 -4.40 -6.74 -9.20
CA ALA A 124 -5.59 -6.43 -9.98
C ALA A 124 -6.84 -7.13 -9.42
N VAL A 125 -6.72 -8.40 -8.99
CA VAL A 125 -7.82 -9.12 -8.33
C VAL A 125 -8.27 -8.40 -7.07
N MET A 126 -7.32 -8.02 -6.21
CA MET A 126 -7.63 -7.33 -4.95
C MET A 126 -8.19 -5.92 -5.19
N LEU A 127 -7.65 -5.19 -6.16
CA LEU A 127 -8.15 -3.88 -6.55
C LEU A 127 -9.59 -3.96 -7.07
N ASN A 128 -9.90 -4.94 -7.92
CA ASN A 128 -11.27 -5.13 -8.42
C ASN A 128 -12.25 -5.52 -7.30
N ALA A 129 -11.84 -6.42 -6.40
CA ALA A 129 -12.65 -6.77 -5.22
C ALA A 129 -12.92 -5.53 -4.35
N PHE A 130 -11.89 -4.71 -4.10
CA PHE A 130 -12.02 -3.46 -3.35
C PHE A 130 -12.95 -2.45 -4.05
N ALA A 131 -12.76 -2.22 -5.35
CA ALA A 131 -13.60 -1.34 -6.15
C ALA A 131 -15.06 -1.80 -6.20
N THR A 132 -15.30 -3.11 -6.29
CA THR A 132 -16.64 -3.70 -6.25
C THR A 132 -17.36 -3.39 -4.93
N VAL A 133 -16.65 -3.51 -3.81
CA VAL A 133 -17.20 -3.16 -2.49
C VAL A 133 -17.45 -1.66 -2.38
N LEU A 134 -16.51 -0.82 -2.81
CA LEU A 134 -16.69 0.64 -2.82
C LEU A 134 -17.92 1.04 -3.63
N ARG A 135 -18.11 0.48 -4.82
CA ARG A 135 -19.28 0.74 -5.66
C ARG A 135 -20.57 0.35 -4.96
N ARG A 136 -20.62 -0.83 -4.34
CA ARG A 136 -21.82 -1.32 -3.63
C ARG A 136 -22.26 -0.37 -2.51
N TRP A 137 -21.32 0.31 -1.87
CA TRP A 137 -21.59 1.25 -0.78
C TRP A 137 -21.65 2.71 -1.22
N SER A 138 -21.40 3.02 -2.50
CA SER A 138 -21.44 4.39 -3.01
C SER A 138 -22.83 4.75 -3.49
N HIS A 139 -23.22 6.01 -3.29
CA HIS A 139 -24.48 6.56 -3.80
C HIS A 139 -24.49 6.76 -5.33
N GLN A 140 -23.36 6.57 -6.01
CA GLN A 140 -23.23 6.55 -7.47
C GLN A 140 -22.65 5.21 -7.97
N PRO A 141 -23.33 4.51 -8.90
CA PRO A 141 -22.85 3.23 -9.44
C PRO A 141 -21.72 3.35 -10.48
N ASP A 142 -21.34 4.57 -10.89
CA ASP A 142 -20.42 4.89 -12.01
C ASP A 142 -18.93 4.79 -11.68
N LEU A 143 -18.53 4.09 -10.62
CA LEU A 143 -17.16 3.60 -10.53
C LEU A 143 -16.93 2.62 -11.69
N PRO A 144 -15.92 2.75 -12.56
CA PRO A 144 -15.66 1.74 -13.58
C PRO A 144 -15.29 0.39 -12.94
N SER A 145 -15.73 -0.71 -13.54
CA SER A 145 -15.22 -2.05 -13.18
C SER A 145 -13.90 -2.22 -13.92
N ILE A 146 -12.87 -2.67 -13.21
CA ILE A 146 -11.55 -2.95 -13.79
C ILE A 146 -11.53 -4.38 -14.30
#